data_AF-A0A1W9W2E9-F1
#
_entry.id   AF-A0A1W9W2E9-F1
#
_cell.length_a   1.000
_cell.length_b   1.000
_cell.length_c   1.000
_cell.angle_alpha   90.00
_cell.angle_beta   90.00
_cell.angle_gamma   90.00
#
_symmetry.space_group_name_H-M   'P 1'
#
loop_
_entity.id
_entity.type
_entity.pdbx_description
1 polymer ?
#
loop_
_entity_poly.entity_id
_entity_poly.type
_entity_poly.pdbx_seq_one_letter_code
_entity_poly.pdbx_strand_id
1 'polypeptide(L)' 'MEISGRNINVETGRIAKQANGSVVVTSGETVVLVTAVATDSVREGIDFLPLTVEYLEMSYAGGQIPGNFFRRD' A
#
# COMPACT_ATOMS: atom_id res chain seq x y z
N MET A 1 -15.25 5.06 -9.78
CA MET A 1 -15.05 4.62 -11.18
C MET A 1 -15.50 3.18 -11.27
N GLU A 2 -16.10 2.75 -12.38
CA GLU A 2 -16.45 1.34 -12.59
C GLU A 2 -15.37 0.66 -13.45
N ILE A 3 -14.88 -0.50 -12.99
CA ILE A 3 -13.89 -1.32 -13.69
C ILE A 3 -14.39 -2.75 -13.69
N SER A 4 -14.66 -3.31 -14.87
CA SER A 4 -15.13 -4.69 -15.05
C SER A 4 -16.35 -5.05 -14.17
N GLY A 5 -17.33 -4.15 -14.08
CA GLY A 5 -18.54 -4.34 -13.27
C GLY A 5 -18.35 -4.13 -11.76
N ARG A 6 -17.18 -3.65 -11.32
CA ARG A 6 -16.90 -3.35 -9.91
C ARG A 6 -16.70 -1.86 -9.71
N ASN A 7 -17.36 -1.32 -8.68
CA ASN A 7 -17.11 0.05 -8.25
C ASN A 7 -15.79 0.13 -7.48
N ILE A 8 -14.87 0.92 -8.03
CA ILE A 8 -13.58 1.26 -7.45
C ILE A 8 -13.62 2.71 -6.96
N ASN A 9 -13.26 2.91 -5.70
CA ASN A 9 -13.02 4.21 -5.09
C ASN A 9 -11.53 4.39 -4.84
N VAL A 10 -11.01 5.59 -5.11
CA VAL A 10 -9.62 5.98 -4.88
C VAL A 10 -9.64 7.30 -4.11
N GLU A 11 -9.18 7.28 -2.87
CA GLU A 11 -9.09 8.45 -1.98
C GLU A 11 -7.61 8.81 -1.75
N THR A 12 -7.28 10.09 -1.75
CA THR A 12 -5.94 10.60 -1.41
C THR A 12 -6.04 11.82 -0.49
N GLY A 13 -4.93 12.21 0.14
CA GLY A 13 -4.84 13.43 0.95
C GLY A 13 -5.37 13.31 2.38
N ARG A 14 -5.91 12.16 2.80
CA ARG A 14 -6.37 11.93 4.18
C ARG A 14 -5.31 11.28 5.07
N ILE A 15 -4.64 10.23 4.60
CA ILE A 15 -3.74 9.37 5.36
C ILE A 15 -2.34 9.38 4.73
N ALA A 16 -1.30 9.12 5.53
CA ALA A 16 0.10 8.99 5.08
C ALA A 16 0.61 10.22 4.32
N LYS A 17 0.22 11.42 4.76
CA LYS A 17 0.53 12.72 4.12
C LYS A 17 2.02 13.05 3.97
N GLN A 18 2.89 12.32 4.68
CA GLN A 18 4.34 12.49 4.62
C GLN A 18 4.98 11.68 3.48
N ALA A 19 4.28 10.70 2.92
CA ALA A 19 4.74 10.01 1.72
C ALA A 19 4.68 10.96 0.51
N ASN A 20 5.52 10.74 -0.51
CA ASN A 20 5.44 11.49 -1.76
C ASN A 20 4.10 11.27 -2.47
N GLY A 21 3.55 10.05 -2.35
CA GLY A 21 2.19 9.74 -2.79
C GLY A 21 1.54 8.69 -1.88
N SER A 22 0.25 8.86 -1.59
CA SER A 22 -0.55 7.87 -0.89
C SER A 22 -1.98 7.81 -1.44
N VAL A 23 -2.52 6.62 -1.56
CA VAL A 23 -3.92 6.38 -1.95
C VAL A 23 -4.52 5.26 -1.13
N VAL A 24 -5.76 5.44 -0.71
CA VAL A 24 -6.62 4.37 -0.20
C VAL A 24 -7.52 3.94 -1.36
N VAL A 25 -7.38 2.70 -1.78
CA VAL A 25 -8.21 2.10 -2.84
C VAL A 25 -9.22 1.17 -2.20
N THR A 26 -10.48 1.31 -2.60
CA THR A 26 -11.58 0.46 -2.13
C THR A 26 -12.27 -0.20 -3.32
N SER A 27 -12.46 -1.51 -3.25
CA SER A 27 -13.21 -2.31 -4.22
C SER A 27 -14.24 -3.14 -3.45
N GLY A 28 -15.51 -2.71 -3.47
CA GLY A 28 -16.52 -3.31 -2.60
C GLY A 28 -16.17 -3.09 -1.12
N GLU A 29 -15.93 -4.18 -0.38
CA GLU A 29 -15.54 -4.14 1.04
C GLU A 29 -14.03 -4.27 1.26
N THR A 30 -13.27 -4.57 0.21
CA THR A 30 -11.81 -4.71 0.29
C THR A 30 -11.13 -3.34 0.19
N VAL A 31 -10.21 -3.07 1.11
CA VAL A 31 -9.48 -1.80 1.21
C VAL A 31 -7.97 -2.05 1.22
N VAL A 32 -7.23 -1.26 0.44
CA VAL A 32 -5.76 -1.27 0.44
C VAL A 32 -5.23 0.16 0.55
N LEU A 33 -4.28 0.39 1.46
CA LEU A 33 -3.47 1.61 1.49
C LEU A 33 -2.20 1.38 0.68
N VAL A 34 -1.96 2.20 -0.33
CA VAL A 34 -0.75 2.19 -1.14
C VAL A 34 0.02 3.48 -0.91
N THR A 35 1.30 3.37 -0.57
CA THR A 35 2.20 4.51 -0.39
C THR A 35 3.40 4.37 -1.31
N ALA A 36 3.81 5.47 -1.93
CA ALA A 36 5.02 5.57 -2.73
C ALA A 36 5.93 6.65 -2.12
N VAL A 37 7.18 6.29 -1.87
CA VAL A 37 8.21 7.18 -1.36
C VAL A 37 9.44 7.09 -2.25
N ALA A 38 10.00 8.23 -2.59
CA ALA A 38 11.22 8.36 -3.36
C ALA A 38 12.13 9.40 -2.69
N THR A 39 13.44 9.15 -2.76
CA THR A 39 14.44 10.13 -2.35
C THR A 39 14.59 11.19 -3.44
N ASP A 40 14.82 12.44 -3.05
CA ASP A 40 15.14 13.53 -3.98
C ASP A 40 16.58 13.43 -4.53
N SER A 41 17.44 12.63 -3.87
CA SER A 41 18.83 12.43 -4.27
C SER A 41 19.01 11.16 -5.10
N VAL A 42 19.74 11.29 -6.21
CA VAL A 42 20.20 10.13 -6.98
C VAL A 42 21.36 9.48 -6.22
N ARG A 43 21.30 8.16 -6.05
CA ARG A 43 22.42 7.41 -5.48
C ARG A 43 23.52 7.30 -6.53
N GLU A 44 24.69 7.85 -6.25
CA GLU A 44 25.82 7.77 -7.17
C GLU A 44 26.38 6.35 -7.28
N GLY A 45 26.93 6.01 -8.45
CA GLY A 45 27.62 4.75 -8.69
C GLY A 45 26.72 3.53 -8.89
N ILE A 46 25.41 3.70 -9.10
CA ILE A 46 24.50 2.62 -9.50
C ILE A 46 24.11 2.75 -10.97
N ASP A 47 23.95 1.61 -11.63
CA ASP A 47 23.57 1.46 -13.04
C ASP A 47 22.15 0.88 -13.22
N PHE A 48 21.40 0.75 -12.12
CA PHE A 48 20.04 0.22 -12.08
C PHE A 48 19.12 1.09 -11.24
N LEU A 49 17.81 0.90 -11.38
CA LEU A 49 16.79 1.55 -10.55
C LEU A 49 16.56 0.74 -9.26
N PRO A 50 16.89 1.27 -8.06
CA PRO A 50 16.68 0.56 -6.80
C PRO A 50 15.21 0.73 -6.36
N LEU A 51 14.32 0.01 -7.04
CA LEU A 51 12.90 -0.01 -6.74
C LEU A 51 12.54 -1.25 -5.93
N THR A 52 11.93 -1.03 -4.77
CA THR A 52 11.36 -2.09 -3.94
C THR A 52 9.84 -1.93 -3.89
N VAL A 53 9.13 -3.06 -3.99
CA VAL A 53 7.68 -3.12 -3.78
C VAL A 53 7.44 -4.08 -2.62
N GLU A 54 6.80 -3.58 -1.58
CA GLU A 54 6.41 -4.37 -0.42
C GLU A 54 4.90 -4.51 -0.40
N TYR A 55 4.42 -5.75 -0.34
CA TYR A 55 3.02 -6.08 -0.17
C TYR A 55 2.85 -6.83 1.14
N LEU A 56 2.02 -6.27 2.03
CA LEU A 56 1.71 -6.85 3.33
C LEU A 56 0.20 -7.05 3.44
N GLU A 57 -0.20 -8.28 3.71
CA GLU A 57 -1.56 -8.61 4.14
C GLU A 57 -1.60 -8.63 5.65
N MET A 58 -2.57 -7.91 6.20
CA MET A 58 -2.78 -7.86 7.63
C MET A 58 -3.87 -8.85 8.01
N SER A 59 -3.61 -9.73 8.97
CA SER A 59 -4.58 -10.75 9.40
C SER A 59 -5.91 -10.14 9.88
N TYR A 60 -5.84 -8.93 10.46
CA TYR A 60 -7.03 -8.20 10.91
C TYR A 60 -7.97 -7.81 9.76
N ALA A 61 -7.48 -7.71 8.52
CA ALA A 61 -8.31 -7.38 7.37
C ALA A 61 -9.37 -8.46 7.09
N GLY A 62 -9.08 -9.71 7.46
CA GLY A 62 -10.03 -10.83 7.46
C GLY A 62 -10.67 -11.11 8.82
N GLY A 63 -10.45 -10.27 9.83
CA GLY A 63 -10.93 -10.49 11.20
C GLY A 63 -10.23 -11.62 11.94
N GLN A 64 -9.00 -11.96 11.55
CA GLN A 64 -8.22 -13.06 12.13
C GLN A 64 -7.06 -12.53 13.00
N ILE A 65 -6.70 -13.31 14.04
CA ILE A 65 -5.48 -13.09 14.82
C ILE A 65 -4.35 -13.90 14.16
N PRO A 66 -3.14 -13.34 13.97
CA PRO A 66 -2.04 -14.06 13.33
C PRO A 66 -1.73 -15.38 14.07
N GLY A 67 -1.63 -16.48 13.32
CA GLY A 67 -1.44 -17.83 13.86
C GLY A 67 0.00 -18.19 14.22
N ASN A 68 0.97 -17.30 14.00
CA ASN A 68 2.37 -17.55 14.33
C ASN A 68 2.64 -17.45 15.85
N PHE A 69 3.79 -17.96 16.29
CA PHE A 69 4.16 -17.99 17.71
C PHE A 69 4.10 -16.61 18.39
N PHE A 70 4.48 -15.56 17.65
CA PHE A 70 4.51 -14.19 18.14
C PHE A 70 3.16 -13.45 18.01
N ARG A 71 2.15 -14.05 17.38
CA ARG A 71 0.83 -13.47 17.07
C ARG A 71 0.89 -12.10 16.41
N ARG A 72 1.79 -11.93 15.44
CA ARG A 72 2.05 -10.67 14.74
C ARG A 72 2.31 -10.91 13.26
N ASP A 73 1.75 -10.08 12.39
CA ASP A 73 2.05 -10.06 10.95
C ASP A 73 3.48 -9.53 10.68
#